data_AF-A0A520JTP5-F1
#
_entry.id   AF-A0A520JTP5-F1
#
_cell.length_a   1.000
_cell.length_b   1.000
_cell.length_c   1.000
_cell.angle_alpha   90.00
_cell.angle_beta   90.00
_cell.angle_gamma   90.00
#
_symmetry.space_group_name_H-M   'P 1'
#
loop_
_entity.id
_entity.type
_entity.pdbx_description
1 polymer ?
#
loop_
_entity_poly.entity_id
_entity_poly.type
_entity_poly.pdbx_seq_one_letter_code
_entity_poly.pdbx_strand_id
1 'polypeptide(L)'
;MDANTRFLLACRVTKTRYVNDAKKPLKDAKKRAGKRPGAIVTDGLQAYQTAIPDEFYDNTVPIQNPHVRLYNFETKPNNNIVERLNGTFRERSKVQRGLYSDETAEAFMDASRVYYNFLRPHMSLHGMTPAQAAGIDLDLGKNRWIGMIEQSVKH
;
A
#
# COMPACT_ATOMS: atom_id res chain seq x y z
N MET A 1 -1.53 3.28 0.39
CA MET A 1 -0.54 3.23 1.48
C MET A 1 -0.92 4.30 2.50
N ASP A 2 -0.72 4.05 3.78
CA ASP A 2 -0.88 5.06 4.82
C ASP A 2 0.32 6.03 4.83
N ALA A 3 0.05 7.33 4.76
CA ALA A 3 1.09 8.34 4.58
C ALA A 3 1.86 8.68 5.85
N ASN A 4 1.43 8.23 7.04
CA ASN A 4 2.12 8.49 8.30
C ASN A 4 3.02 7.31 8.66
N THR A 5 2.45 6.12 8.66
CA THR A 5 3.11 4.88 9.08
C THR A 5 3.86 4.20 7.93
N ARG A 6 3.66 4.66 6.69
CA ARG A 6 4.07 3.96 5.45
C ARG A 6 3.40 2.61 5.26
N PHE A 7 2.43 2.21 6.08
CA PHE A 7 1.85 0.88 6.00
C PHE A 7 1.12 0.65 4.66
N LEU A 8 1.51 -0.42 3.96
CA LEU A 8 0.94 -0.78 2.67
C LEU A 8 -0.38 -1.52 2.87
N LEU A 9 -1.48 -0.75 2.85
CA LEU A 9 -2.83 -1.28 3.02
C LEU A 9 -3.24 -2.25 1.93
N ALA A 10 -3.00 -1.94 0.66
CA ALA A 10 -3.34 -2.81 -0.45
C ALA A 10 -2.29 -2.70 -1.55
N CYS A 11 -2.10 -3.80 -2.27
CA CYS A 11 -1.27 -3.88 -3.46
C CYS A 11 -1.84 -4.99 -4.34
N ARG A 12 -2.14 -4.70 -5.61
CA ARG A 12 -2.69 -5.67 -6.56
C ARG A 12 -1.98 -5.56 -7.89
N VAL A 13 -1.84 -6.71 -8.56
CA VAL A 13 -1.45 -6.77 -9.97
C VAL A 13 -2.73 -6.69 -10.80
N THR A 14 -2.74 -5.83 -11.81
CA THR A 14 -3.87 -5.71 -12.76
C THR A 14 -3.33 -5.75 -14.17
N LYS A 15 -4.09 -6.39 -15.08
CA LYS A 15 -3.74 -6.44 -16.51
C LYS A 15 -3.99 -5.12 -17.22
N THR A 16 -4.95 -4.34 -16.72
CA THR A 16 -5.28 -3.03 -17.29
C THR A 16 -5.27 -1.94 -16.22
N ARG A 17 -5.49 -0.70 -16.66
CA ARG A 17 -5.54 0.50 -15.81
C ARG A 17 -6.93 1.17 -15.83
N TYR A 18 -7.97 0.41 -16.18
CA TYR A 18 -9.34 0.92 -16.22
C TYR A 18 -9.92 1.14 -14.83
N VAL A 19 -11.04 1.86 -14.76
CA VAL A 19 -11.74 2.22 -13.52
C VAL A 19 -11.99 0.99 -12.64
N ASN A 20 -12.49 -0.10 -13.20
CA ASN A 20 -12.76 -1.33 -12.44
C ASN A 20 -11.50 -1.93 -11.80
N ASP A 21 -10.35 -1.83 -12.47
CA ASP A 21 -9.08 -2.30 -11.93
C ASP A 21 -8.55 -1.37 -10.84
N ALA A 22 -8.72 -0.05 -10.99
CA ALA A 22 -8.36 0.94 -9.98
C ALA A 22 -9.22 0.83 -8.70
N LYS A 23 -10.49 0.38 -8.81
CA LYS A 23 -11.39 0.18 -7.66
C LYS A 23 -10.96 -0.97 -6.75
N LYS A 24 -10.42 -2.06 -7.32
CA LYS A 24 -10.01 -3.26 -6.56
C LYS A 24 -9.07 -2.95 -5.37
N PRO A 25 -7.90 -2.28 -5.56
CA PRO A 25 -7.01 -1.96 -4.44
C PRO A 25 -7.61 -0.92 -3.48
N LEU A 26 -8.48 -0.03 -3.96
CA LEU A 26 -9.19 0.94 -3.11
C LEU A 26 -10.15 0.24 -2.13
N LYS A 27 -10.93 -0.72 -2.64
CA LYS A 27 -11.84 -1.54 -1.82
C LYS A 27 -11.09 -2.36 -0.77
N ASP A 28 -9.99 -2.99 -1.16
CA ASP A 28 -9.13 -3.73 -0.23
C ASP A 28 -8.54 -2.84 0.85
N ALA A 29 -8.06 -1.64 0.46
CA ALA A 29 -7.51 -0.67 1.40
C ALA A 29 -8.57 -0.18 2.39
N LYS A 30 -9.79 0.10 1.92
CA LYS A 30 -10.93 0.48 2.76
C LYS A 30 -11.27 -0.62 3.77
N LYS A 31 -11.36 -1.88 3.32
CA LYS A 31 -11.64 -3.03 4.19
C LYS A 31 -10.57 -3.22 5.26
N ARG A 32 -9.29 -3.09 4.90
CA ARG A 32 -8.16 -3.30 5.82
C ARG A 32 -7.94 -2.14 6.78
N ALA A 33 -8.16 -0.90 6.34
CA ALA A 33 -8.01 0.27 7.19
C ALA A 33 -9.10 0.35 8.27
N GLY A 34 -10.30 -0.18 8.00
CA GLY A 34 -11.46 -0.11 8.89
C GLY A 34 -12.00 1.30 9.14
N LYS A 35 -11.36 2.32 8.55
CA LYS A 35 -11.70 3.74 8.66
C LYS A 35 -11.61 4.43 7.31
N ARG A 36 -12.40 5.49 7.17
CA ARG A 36 -12.41 6.34 5.98
C ARG A 36 -11.17 7.25 5.98
N PRO A 37 -10.45 7.40 4.86
CA PRO A 37 -9.32 8.32 4.78
C PRO A 37 -9.80 9.78 4.73
N GLY A 38 -9.04 10.69 5.35
CA GLY A 38 -9.27 12.13 5.23
C GLY A 38 -8.83 12.69 3.88
N ALA A 39 -7.82 12.09 3.25
CA ALA A 39 -7.37 12.44 1.90
C ALA A 39 -6.79 11.20 1.19
N ILE A 40 -7.04 11.09 -0.11
CA ILE A 40 -6.45 10.11 -1.02
C ILE A 40 -5.71 10.89 -2.10
N VAL A 41 -4.39 10.82 -2.05
CA VAL A 41 -3.51 11.56 -2.96
C VAL A 41 -3.14 10.67 -4.14
N THR A 42 -3.36 11.14 -5.37
CA THR A 42 -2.97 10.41 -6.58
C THR A 42 -2.22 11.28 -7.59
N ASP A 43 -1.47 10.62 -8.48
CA ASP A 43 -0.76 11.20 -9.63
C ASP A 43 -1.69 11.76 -10.73
N GLY A 44 -3.01 11.62 -10.55
CA GLY A 44 -4.00 12.15 -11.47
C GLY A 44 -4.37 11.23 -12.64
N LEU A 45 -4.06 9.93 -12.59
CA LEU A 45 -4.60 8.96 -13.55
C LEU A 45 -6.13 9.12 -13.67
N GLN A 46 -6.63 9.24 -14.91
CA GLN A 46 -8.04 9.52 -15.20
C GLN A 46 -9.01 8.53 -14.52
N ALA A 47 -8.63 7.25 -14.44
CA ALA A 47 -9.43 6.22 -13.79
C ALA A 47 -9.76 6.51 -12.32
N TYR A 48 -8.88 7.22 -11.59
CA TYR A 48 -9.12 7.55 -10.18
C TYR A 48 -10.20 8.60 -9.98
N GLN A 49 -10.44 9.47 -10.97
CA GLN A 49 -11.49 10.49 -10.90
C GLN A 49 -12.88 9.85 -10.78
N THR A 50 -13.06 8.62 -11.28
CA THR A 50 -14.29 7.85 -11.13
C THR A 50 -14.17 6.83 -10.00
N ALA A 51 -13.04 6.10 -9.91
CA ALA A 51 -12.89 5.01 -8.96
C ALA A 51 -12.92 5.45 -7.49
N ILE A 52 -12.37 6.64 -7.16
CA ILE A 52 -12.34 7.12 -5.77
C ILE A 52 -13.73 7.57 -5.31
N PRO A 53 -14.44 8.45 -6.04
CA PRO A 53 -15.82 8.78 -5.68
C PRO A 53 -16.73 7.56 -5.62
N ASP A 54 -16.60 6.59 -6.53
CA ASP A 54 -17.42 5.37 -6.46
C ASP A 54 -17.27 4.60 -5.15
N GLU A 55 -16.06 4.52 -4.60
CA GLU A 55 -15.76 3.73 -3.40
C GLU A 55 -15.89 4.54 -2.10
N PHE A 56 -15.67 5.85 -2.18
CA PHE A 56 -15.57 6.73 -1.04
C PHE A 56 -16.55 7.90 -1.09
N TYR A 57 -17.43 8.11 -2.06
CA TYR A 57 -18.38 9.22 -1.95
C TYR A 57 -19.42 8.97 -0.84
N ASP A 58 -19.66 9.97 0.00
CA ASP A 58 -20.69 9.92 1.05
C ASP A 58 -21.12 11.34 1.41
N ASN A 59 -22.42 11.64 1.27
CA ASN A 59 -22.97 12.97 1.52
C ASN A 59 -23.26 13.27 2.99
N THR A 60 -23.13 12.29 3.88
CA THR A 60 -23.40 12.43 5.32
C THR A 60 -22.18 12.87 6.13
N VAL A 61 -20.99 12.85 5.52
CA VAL A 61 -19.72 13.16 6.18
C VAL A 61 -19.14 14.51 5.73
N PRO A 62 -18.31 15.17 6.57
CA PRO A 62 -17.71 16.47 6.21
C PRO A 62 -16.84 16.42 4.94
N ILE A 63 -16.12 15.31 4.72
CA ILE A 63 -15.27 15.11 3.53
C ILE A 63 -15.99 14.13 2.60
N GLN A 64 -16.83 14.67 1.71
CA GLN A 64 -17.67 13.87 0.82
C GLN A 64 -16.86 13.09 -0.22
N ASN A 65 -15.84 13.73 -0.80
CA ASN A 65 -14.89 13.10 -1.70
C ASN A 65 -13.45 13.35 -1.20
N PRO A 66 -12.74 12.32 -0.73
CA PRO A 66 -11.37 12.50 -0.23
C PRO A 66 -10.32 12.59 -1.34
N HIS A 67 -10.69 12.59 -2.62
CA HIS A 67 -9.71 12.62 -3.72
C HIS A 67 -8.99 13.97 -3.80
N VAL A 68 -7.66 13.92 -3.62
CA VAL A 68 -6.75 15.05 -3.84
C VAL A 68 -5.85 14.70 -5.02
N ARG A 69 -6.01 15.44 -6.13
CA ARG A 69 -5.12 15.34 -7.28
C ARG A 69 -3.91 16.25 -7.08
N LEU A 70 -2.72 15.73 -7.34
CA LEU A 70 -1.51 16.54 -7.34
C LEU A 70 -1.52 17.49 -8.53
N TYR A 71 -1.39 18.80 -8.25
CA TYR A 71 -1.31 19.85 -9.26
C TYR A 71 0.13 20.04 -9.77
N ASN A 72 1.12 19.92 -8.88
CA ASN A 72 2.53 20.03 -9.19
C ASN A 72 3.36 19.13 -8.25
N PHE A 73 4.65 18.97 -8.54
CA PHE A 73 5.56 18.11 -7.76
C PHE A 73 6.09 18.78 -6.48
N GLU A 74 5.98 20.12 -6.39
CA GLU A 74 6.60 20.92 -5.33
C GLU A 74 5.66 21.20 -4.15
N THR A 75 4.34 21.31 -4.38
CA THR A 75 3.38 21.59 -3.30
C THR A 75 2.97 20.29 -2.62
N LYS A 76 2.98 20.26 -1.28
CA LYS A 76 2.48 19.12 -0.53
C LYS A 76 0.95 19.04 -0.60
N PRO A 77 0.35 17.83 -0.61
CA PRO A 77 0.99 16.51 -0.51
C PRO A 77 1.81 16.15 -1.76
N ASN A 78 2.85 15.29 -1.66
CA ASN A 78 3.66 14.88 -2.81
C ASN A 78 3.55 13.36 -3.08
N ASN A 79 3.94 12.93 -4.28
CA ASN A 79 3.91 11.51 -4.67
C ASN A 79 5.17 10.73 -4.28
N ASN A 80 6.19 11.41 -3.75
CA ASN A 80 7.54 10.87 -3.56
C ASN A 80 7.54 9.59 -2.71
N ILE A 81 6.61 9.46 -1.75
CA ILE A 81 6.51 8.28 -0.90
C ILE A 81 6.09 7.05 -1.72
N VAL A 82 5.10 7.20 -2.59
CA VAL A 82 4.62 6.11 -3.47
C VAL A 82 5.64 5.83 -4.56
N GLU A 83 6.30 6.85 -5.11
CA GLU A 83 7.38 6.66 -6.09
C GLU A 83 8.55 5.89 -5.51
N ARG A 84 8.96 6.20 -4.27
CA ARG A 84 10.01 5.45 -3.56
C ARG A 84 9.64 3.99 -3.39
N LEU A 85 8.38 3.72 -3.04
CA LEU A 85 7.83 2.36 -2.92
C LEU A 85 7.86 1.63 -4.27
N ASN A 86 7.39 2.28 -5.33
CA ASN A 86 7.39 1.73 -6.69
C ASN A 86 8.81 1.41 -7.17
N GLY A 87 9.80 2.25 -6.83
CA GLY A 87 11.21 1.97 -7.08
C GLY A 87 11.68 0.68 -6.41
N THR A 88 11.35 0.48 -5.13
CA THR A 88 11.67 -0.77 -4.40
C THR A 88 11.06 -2.00 -5.05
N PHE A 89 9.79 -1.93 -5.46
CA PHE A 89 9.15 -3.04 -6.17
C PHE A 89 9.81 -3.31 -7.53
N ARG A 90 10.13 -2.26 -8.29
CA ARG A 90 10.74 -2.37 -9.62
C ARG A 90 12.13 -2.98 -9.57
N GLU A 91 12.95 -2.59 -8.60
CA GLU A 91 14.29 -3.17 -8.41
C GLU A 91 14.19 -4.67 -8.13
N ARG A 92 13.20 -5.10 -7.33
CA ARG A 92 13.00 -6.51 -7.01
C ARG A 92 12.42 -7.31 -8.18
N SER A 93 11.38 -6.79 -8.83
CA SER A 93 10.71 -7.49 -9.94
C SER A 93 11.60 -7.61 -11.16
N LYS A 94 12.48 -6.63 -11.42
CA LYS A 94 13.43 -6.64 -12.54
C LYS A 94 14.38 -7.85 -12.52
N VAL A 95 14.83 -8.27 -11.34
CA VAL A 95 15.83 -9.34 -11.19
C VAL A 95 15.19 -10.70 -10.88
N GLN A 96 13.92 -10.72 -10.49
CA GLN A 96 13.24 -11.92 -10.05
C GLN A 96 12.82 -12.78 -11.24
N ARG A 97 13.19 -14.07 -11.20
CA ARG A 97 12.68 -15.10 -12.11
C ARG A 97 11.35 -15.65 -11.59
N GLY A 98 10.56 -16.27 -12.47
CA GLY A 98 9.33 -16.98 -12.03
C GLY A 98 8.07 -16.11 -11.97
N LEU A 99 8.07 -14.91 -12.54
CA LEU A 99 6.88 -14.05 -12.67
C LEU A 99 6.19 -14.29 -14.02
N TYR A 100 5.76 -15.53 -14.28
CA TYR A 100 5.24 -15.96 -15.59
C TYR A 100 3.72 -16.14 -15.65
N SER A 101 3.03 -16.09 -14.51
CA SER A 101 1.58 -16.25 -14.39
C SER A 101 0.97 -15.21 -13.47
N ASP A 102 -0.35 -15.01 -13.57
CA ASP A 102 -1.09 -14.13 -12.66
C ASP A 102 -0.92 -14.60 -11.20
N GLU A 103 -0.99 -15.91 -10.96
CA GLU A 103 -0.81 -16.53 -9.63
C GLU A 103 0.57 -16.24 -9.03
N THR A 104 1.63 -16.40 -9.82
CA THR A 104 3.00 -16.12 -9.36
C THR A 104 3.23 -14.63 -9.12
N ALA A 105 2.59 -13.76 -9.91
CA ALA A 105 2.62 -12.33 -9.72
C ALA A 105 1.87 -11.89 -8.44
N GLU A 106 0.70 -12.47 -8.17
CA GLU A 106 -0.06 -12.22 -6.95
C GLU A 106 0.71 -12.67 -5.70
N ALA A 107 1.24 -13.91 -5.72
CA ALA A 107 2.07 -14.42 -4.62
C ALA A 107 3.30 -13.55 -4.35
N PHE A 108 3.96 -13.07 -5.41
CA PHE A 108 5.08 -12.14 -5.28
C PHE A 108 4.67 -10.80 -4.64
N MET A 109 3.53 -10.22 -5.05
CA MET A 109 3.06 -8.97 -4.49
C MET A 109 2.66 -9.10 -3.02
N ASP A 110 2.04 -10.22 -2.64
CA ASP A 110 1.71 -10.48 -1.24
C ASP A 110 2.96 -10.70 -0.39
N ALA A 111 3.92 -11.52 -0.86
CA ALA A 111 5.20 -11.70 -0.18
C ALA A 111 5.95 -10.37 -0.02
N SER A 112 5.96 -9.55 -1.07
CA SER A 112 6.63 -8.24 -1.05
C SER A 112 5.93 -7.25 -0.13
N ARG A 113 4.59 -7.26 -0.06
CA ARG A 113 3.82 -6.45 0.89
C ARG A 113 4.09 -6.87 2.34
N VAL A 114 4.14 -8.18 2.62
CA VAL A 114 4.47 -8.71 3.96
C VAL A 114 5.89 -8.30 4.34
N TYR A 115 6.86 -8.51 3.46
CA TYR A 115 8.24 -8.09 3.68
C TYR A 115 8.35 -6.60 3.97
N TYR A 116 7.70 -5.77 3.15
CA TYR A 116 7.72 -4.32 3.31
C TYR A 116 7.12 -3.88 4.64
N ASN A 117 5.94 -4.40 5.01
CA ASN A 117 5.23 -3.96 6.21
C ASN A 117 5.86 -4.47 7.51
N PHE A 118 6.28 -5.73 7.56
CA PHE A 118 6.61 -6.40 8.83
C PHE A 118 8.10 -6.65 9.03
N LEU A 119 8.88 -6.73 7.96
CA LEU A 119 10.28 -7.17 8.06
C LEU A 119 11.27 -6.04 7.79
N ARG A 120 10.98 -5.16 6.82
CA ARG A 120 11.88 -4.11 6.36
C ARG A 120 11.89 -2.89 7.29
N PRO A 121 13.04 -2.52 7.91
CA PRO A 121 13.21 -1.23 8.58
C PRO A 121 13.13 -0.06 7.60
N HIS A 122 12.59 1.07 8.04
CA HIS A 122 12.55 2.31 7.27
C HIS A 122 13.35 3.43 7.92
N MET A 123 14.27 4.03 7.17
CA MET A 123 15.02 5.20 7.63
C MET A 123 14.12 6.38 7.98
N SER A 124 13.07 6.62 7.19
CA SER A 124 12.09 7.69 7.46
C SER A 124 11.18 7.40 8.67
N LEU A 125 11.27 6.20 9.25
CA LEU A 125 10.53 5.78 10.45
C LEU A 125 11.51 5.47 11.59
N HIS A 126 12.69 6.11 11.61
CA HIS A 126 13.71 5.93 12.65
C HIS A 126 14.13 4.45 12.86
N GLY A 127 14.13 3.64 11.79
CA GLY A 127 14.48 2.22 11.85
C GLY A 127 13.32 1.28 12.18
N MET A 128 12.13 1.80 12.47
CA MET A 128 10.92 0.98 12.66
C MET A 128 10.43 0.41 11.32
N THR A 129 9.72 -0.72 11.38
CA THR A 129 8.93 -1.21 10.24
C THR A 129 7.63 -0.41 10.11
N PRO A 130 7.00 -0.40 8.93
CA PRO A 130 5.68 0.20 8.78
C PRO A 130 4.63 -0.37 9.73
N ALA A 131 4.70 -1.68 10.05
CA ALA A 131 3.84 -2.32 11.04
C ALA A 131 4.07 -1.75 12.44
N GLN A 132 5.33 -1.65 12.88
CA GLN A 132 5.68 -1.07 14.18
C GLN A 132 5.23 0.40 14.28
N ALA A 133 5.47 1.20 13.23
CA ALA A 133 5.01 2.58 13.18
C ALA A 133 3.47 2.70 13.19
N ALA A 134 2.76 1.67 12.72
CA ALA A 134 1.31 1.57 12.81
C ALA A 134 0.79 1.01 14.15
N GLY A 135 1.68 0.75 15.12
CA GLY A 135 1.33 0.17 16.41
C GLY A 135 1.09 -1.35 16.38
N ILE A 136 1.47 -2.02 15.29
CA ILE A 136 1.43 -3.48 15.16
C ILE A 136 2.84 -4.00 15.43
N ASP A 137 3.13 -4.33 16.68
CA ASP A 137 4.37 -5.02 17.05
C ASP A 137 4.11 -6.51 17.27
N LEU A 138 4.77 -7.34 16.46
CA LEU A 138 4.64 -8.80 16.51
C LEU A 138 5.75 -9.46 17.34
N ASP A 139 6.64 -8.66 17.95
CA ASP A 139 7.79 -9.12 18.73
C ASP A 139 8.60 -10.20 18.01
N LEU A 140 9.00 -9.91 16.76
CA LEU A 140 9.66 -10.89 15.88
C LEU A 140 11.13 -11.14 16.24
N GLY A 141 11.63 -10.54 17.33
CA GLY A 141 13.02 -10.61 17.75
C GLY A 141 14.03 -10.11 16.71
N LYS A 142 15.28 -10.59 16.83
CA LYS A 142 16.40 -10.20 15.94
C LYS A 142 16.26 -10.80 14.54
N ASN A 143 15.89 -12.08 14.46
CA ASN A 143 15.63 -12.75 13.18
C ASN A 143 14.14 -12.68 12.87
N ARG A 144 13.74 -11.58 12.23
CA ARG A 144 12.33 -11.28 11.97
C ARG A 144 11.62 -12.31 11.10
N TRP A 145 12.35 -13.01 10.22
CA TRP A 145 11.78 -14.07 9.41
C TRP A 145 11.39 -15.28 10.25
N ILE A 146 12.30 -15.75 11.10
CA ILE A 146 12.03 -16.87 12.02
C ILE A 146 10.89 -16.48 12.96
N GLY A 147 10.96 -15.29 13.56
CA GLY A 147 9.89 -14.82 14.46
C GLY A 147 8.53 -14.78 13.77
N MET A 148 8.46 -14.40 12.49
CA MET A 148 7.19 -14.36 11.75
C MET A 148 6.64 -15.77 11.49
N ILE A 149 7.50 -16.73 11.16
CA ILE A 149 7.12 -18.13 10.97
C ILE A 149 6.64 -18.72 12.29
N GLU A 150 7.38 -18.52 13.38
CA GLU A 150 7.00 -19.00 14.72
C GLU A 150 5.65 -18.44 15.16
N GLN A 151 5.39 -17.15 14.94
CA GLN A 151 4.08 -16.55 15.24
C GLN A 151 2.95 -17.14 14.39
N SER A 152 3.22 -17.51 13.13
CA SER A 152 2.21 -18.10 12.25
C SER A 152 1.77 -19.52 12.65
N VAL A 153 2.60 -20.24 13.41
CA VAL A 153 2.33 -21.62 13.85
C VAL A 153 1.66 -21.67 15.23
N LYS A 154 1.72 -20.57 16.01
CA LYS A 154 1.11 -20.49 17.36
C LYS A 154 -0.42 -20.38 17.35
N HIS A 155 -1.04 -20.37 16.17
CA HIS A 155 -2.48 -20.23 15.96
C HIS A 155 -3.00 -21.36 15.08
#